data_AF-A0A345EAX5-F1
#
_entry.id   AF-A0A345EAX5-F1
#
_cell.length_a   1.000
_cell.length_b   1.000
_cell.length_c   1.000
_cell.angle_alpha   90.00
_cell.angle_beta   90.00
_cell.angle_gamma   90.00
#
_symmetry.space_group_name_H-M   'P 1'
#
loop_
_entity.id
_entity.type
_entity.pdbx_description
1 polymer ?
#
loop_
_entity_poly.entity_id
_entity_poly.type
_entity_poly.pdbx_seq_one_letter_code
_entity_poly.pdbx_strand_id
1 'polypeptide(L)'
;MDTDADARVAAGVTALSERSTERAGDEFTRAAWLSLADPRSDEELSPFADEDRGWVGEGLRWLVVAAVSYRVAGREARASRRGVEGIAVARDLQTTRSHPAQRACLDEFVADFRVAAGMDDADAAYRTAADAYREAGDAVDDPHRLATSPLFRAAAAPIEQVARGPANGEIAVEWDDLHGSDPSDPGAFLARRATYKRQRFPSLLDRVVDAGRLAAPRGTTEYGNDSFRCPDCDSTDVNWIAGRTLCLRCSAPMARA
;
A
#
# COMPACT_ATOMS: atom_id res chain seq x y z
N MET A 1 1.11 -21.76 2.16
CA MET A 1 2.44 -22.07 1.60
C MET A 1 3.06 -20.74 1.21
N ASP A 2 4.31 -20.46 1.57
CA ASP A 2 4.95 -19.20 1.17
C ASP A 2 5.20 -19.22 -0.35
N THR A 3 4.76 -18.17 -1.04
CA THR A 3 5.00 -17.97 -2.48
C THR A 3 6.36 -17.33 -2.73
N ASP A 4 6.83 -17.37 -3.98
CA ASP A 4 8.03 -16.61 -4.37
C ASP A 4 7.84 -15.11 -4.13
N ALA A 5 6.62 -14.58 -4.27
CA ALA A 5 6.30 -13.19 -3.94
C ALA A 5 6.48 -12.93 -2.44
N ASP A 6 6.00 -13.83 -1.57
CA ASP A 6 6.16 -13.71 -0.10
C ASP A 6 7.64 -13.69 0.31
N ALA A 7 8.48 -14.50 -0.34
CA ALA A 7 9.92 -14.48 -0.13
C ALA A 7 10.54 -13.12 -0.48
N ARG A 8 10.06 -12.48 -1.57
CA ARG A 8 10.50 -11.12 -1.94
C ARG A 8 9.98 -10.05 -0.98
N VAL A 9 8.75 -10.18 -0.51
CA VAL A 9 8.22 -9.28 0.54
C VAL A 9 9.07 -9.39 1.80
N ALA A 10 9.41 -10.61 2.26
CA ALA A 10 10.26 -10.82 3.42
C ALA A 10 11.68 -10.22 3.25
N ALA A 11 12.25 -10.34 2.05
CA ALA A 11 13.54 -9.73 1.72
C ALA A 11 13.46 -8.19 1.72
N GLY A 12 12.39 -7.61 1.19
CA GLY A 12 12.13 -6.16 1.22
C GLY A 12 11.95 -5.62 2.63
N VAL A 13 11.18 -6.32 3.47
CA VAL A 13 11.01 -6.01 4.90
C VAL A 13 12.35 -6.03 5.64
N THR A 14 13.18 -7.05 5.37
CA THR A 14 14.53 -7.16 5.94
C THR A 14 15.42 -5.98 5.49
N ALA A 15 15.33 -5.59 4.22
CA ALA A 15 16.04 -4.42 3.70
C ALA A 15 15.61 -3.11 4.38
N LEU A 16 14.32 -2.93 4.67
CA LEU A 16 13.85 -1.77 5.44
C LEU A 16 14.39 -1.78 6.88
N SER A 17 14.43 -2.94 7.55
CA SER A 17 15.00 -3.03 8.91
C SER A 17 16.51 -2.74 8.95
N GLU A 18 17.21 -3.03 7.86
CA GLU A 18 18.64 -2.72 7.66
C GLU A 18 18.89 -1.32 7.06
N ARG A 19 17.85 -0.49 6.94
CA ARG A 19 17.90 0.86 6.35
C ARG A 19 18.41 0.89 4.90
N SER A 20 18.31 -0.23 4.19
CA SER A 20 18.69 -0.40 2.79
C SER A 20 17.49 -0.17 1.86
N THR A 21 16.99 1.06 1.80
CA THR A 21 15.75 1.42 1.08
C THR A 21 15.82 1.17 -0.43
N GLU A 22 16.98 1.33 -1.07
CA GLU A 22 17.15 0.96 -2.49
C GLU A 22 16.96 -0.54 -2.71
N ARG A 23 17.57 -1.37 -1.86
CA ARG A 23 17.40 -2.84 -1.90
C ARG A 23 15.95 -3.23 -1.60
N ALA A 24 15.30 -2.53 -0.68
CA ALA A 24 13.87 -2.73 -0.43
C ALA A 24 13.03 -2.47 -1.71
N GLY A 25 13.33 -1.38 -2.43
CA GLY A 25 12.70 -1.10 -3.73
C GLY A 25 12.90 -2.21 -4.75
N ASP A 26 14.10 -2.81 -4.83
CA ASP A 26 14.38 -3.95 -5.71
C ASP A 26 13.54 -5.18 -5.36
N GLU A 27 13.46 -5.54 -4.08
CA GLU A 27 12.69 -6.72 -3.67
C GLU A 27 11.18 -6.50 -3.80
N PHE A 28 10.65 -5.32 -3.46
CA PHE A 28 9.22 -5.03 -3.68
C PHE A 28 8.86 -4.94 -5.17
N THR A 29 9.79 -4.51 -6.03
CA THR A 29 9.59 -4.59 -7.49
C THR A 29 9.44 -6.05 -7.93
N ARG A 30 10.30 -6.95 -7.45
CA ARG A 30 10.21 -8.38 -7.77
C ARG A 30 8.95 -9.01 -7.20
N ALA A 31 8.56 -8.65 -5.97
CA ALA A 31 7.32 -9.11 -5.35
C ALA A 31 6.12 -8.73 -6.23
N ALA A 32 6.06 -7.48 -6.68
CA ALA A 32 5.01 -7.02 -7.57
C ALA A 32 4.94 -7.83 -8.88
N TRP A 33 6.07 -8.02 -9.57
CA TRP A 33 6.10 -8.77 -10.81
C TRP A 33 5.64 -10.22 -10.62
N LEU A 34 6.07 -10.87 -9.54
CA LEU A 34 5.63 -12.24 -9.22
C LEU A 34 4.13 -12.29 -8.91
N SER A 35 3.61 -11.33 -8.15
CA SER A 35 2.17 -11.23 -7.84
C SER A 35 1.30 -10.98 -9.09
N LEU A 36 1.85 -10.34 -10.12
CA LEU A 36 1.14 -10.09 -11.38
C LEU A 36 1.28 -11.23 -12.40
N ALA A 37 2.33 -12.05 -12.28
CA ALA A 37 2.67 -13.06 -13.27
C ALA A 37 1.91 -14.38 -13.15
N ASP A 38 1.58 -14.82 -11.93
CA ASP A 38 1.07 -16.17 -11.68
C ASP A 38 -0.25 -16.13 -10.88
N PRO A 39 -1.29 -16.91 -11.23
CA PRO A 39 -2.46 -17.12 -10.37
C PRO A 39 -2.07 -17.66 -9.00
N ARG A 40 -2.94 -17.44 -8.02
CA ARG A 40 -2.74 -17.99 -6.68
C ARG A 40 -2.89 -19.51 -6.74
N SER A 41 -1.84 -20.23 -6.33
CA SER A 41 -1.72 -21.69 -6.46
C SER A 41 -2.90 -22.48 -5.88
N ASP A 42 -3.52 -21.94 -4.83
CA ASP A 42 -4.51 -22.67 -4.03
C ASP A 42 -5.96 -22.43 -4.49
N GLU A 43 -6.21 -21.41 -5.32
CA GLU A 43 -7.57 -21.00 -5.71
C GLU A 43 -7.75 -20.84 -7.23
N GLU A 44 -6.68 -21.02 -8.03
CA GLU A 44 -6.65 -20.80 -9.50
C GLU A 44 -7.17 -19.40 -9.92
N LEU A 45 -7.21 -18.45 -8.98
CA LEU A 45 -7.71 -17.10 -9.20
C LEU A 45 -6.69 -16.31 -10.02
N SER A 46 -7.03 -16.08 -11.28
CA SER A 46 -6.21 -15.28 -12.20
C SER A 46 -6.19 -13.82 -11.75
N PRO A 47 -5.01 -13.15 -11.74
CA PRO A 47 -4.92 -11.72 -11.46
C PRO A 47 -5.77 -10.86 -12.42
N PHE A 48 -6.08 -11.40 -13.61
CA PHE A 48 -6.86 -10.71 -14.64
C PHE A 48 -8.35 -11.07 -14.62
N ALA A 49 -8.76 -12.06 -13.83
CA ALA A 49 -10.17 -12.44 -13.72
C ALA A 49 -10.99 -11.30 -13.11
N ASP A 50 -12.19 -11.12 -13.63
CA ASP A 50 -13.16 -10.10 -13.20
C ASP A 50 -13.89 -10.52 -11.93
N GLU A 51 -13.16 -10.54 -10.82
CA GLU A 51 -13.67 -10.92 -9.51
C GLU A 51 -13.16 -9.98 -8.41
N ASP A 52 -13.88 -9.94 -7.30
CA ASP A 52 -13.54 -9.11 -6.14
C ASP A 52 -12.57 -9.78 -5.15
N ARG A 53 -12.28 -11.07 -5.32
CA ARG A 53 -11.33 -11.85 -4.49
C ARG A 53 -9.92 -11.94 -5.06
N GLY A 54 -9.71 -11.44 -6.28
CA GLY A 54 -8.43 -11.50 -6.97
C GLY A 54 -7.32 -10.72 -6.26
N TRP A 55 -6.07 -11.12 -6.51
CA TRP A 55 -4.89 -10.63 -5.79
C TRP A 55 -4.10 -9.55 -6.53
N VAL A 56 -4.63 -9.07 -7.65
CA VAL A 56 -3.98 -8.07 -8.51
C VAL A 56 -3.61 -6.79 -7.76
N GLY A 57 -4.40 -6.43 -6.75
CA GLY A 57 -4.14 -5.29 -5.89
C GLY A 57 -2.79 -5.38 -5.17
N GLU A 58 -2.36 -6.58 -4.77
CA GLU A 58 -1.05 -6.77 -4.11
C GLU A 58 0.11 -6.42 -5.05
N GLY A 59 0.01 -6.81 -6.33
CA GLY A 59 1.00 -6.43 -7.34
C GLY A 59 1.13 -4.91 -7.48
N LEU A 60 0.00 -4.21 -7.58
CA LEU A 60 -0.03 -2.75 -7.67
C LEU A 60 0.50 -2.09 -6.39
N ARG A 61 0.07 -2.56 -5.22
CA ARG A 61 0.55 -2.11 -3.91
C ARG A 61 2.08 -2.21 -3.84
N TRP A 62 2.66 -3.36 -4.20
CA TRP A 62 4.11 -3.53 -4.10
C TRP A 62 4.88 -2.67 -5.11
N LEU A 63 4.32 -2.35 -6.28
CA LEU A 63 4.90 -1.35 -7.17
C LEU A 63 4.89 0.06 -6.54
N VAL A 64 3.81 0.46 -5.87
CA VAL A 64 3.75 1.76 -5.16
C VAL A 64 4.81 1.80 -4.05
N VAL A 65 4.88 0.75 -3.23
CA VAL A 65 5.88 0.65 -2.14
C VAL A 65 7.32 0.63 -2.68
N ALA A 66 7.55 -0.01 -3.84
CA ALA A 66 8.85 0.02 -4.51
C ALA A 66 9.21 1.44 -4.99
N ALA A 67 8.27 2.15 -5.62
CA ALA A 67 8.47 3.54 -6.04
C ALA A 67 8.77 4.46 -4.85
N VAL A 68 8.02 4.33 -3.75
CA VAL A 68 8.26 5.05 -2.49
C VAL A 68 9.64 4.72 -1.92
N SER A 69 10.03 3.44 -1.90
CA SER A 69 11.36 3.02 -1.42
C SER A 69 12.49 3.65 -2.25
N TYR A 70 12.33 3.73 -3.57
CA TYR A 70 13.29 4.42 -4.44
C TYR A 70 13.31 5.94 -4.21
N ARG A 71 12.16 6.59 -3.97
CA ARG A 71 12.12 8.02 -3.60
C ARG A 71 12.93 8.27 -2.33
N VAL A 72 12.68 7.49 -1.28
CA VAL A 72 13.38 7.59 0.00
C VAL A 72 14.89 7.31 -0.15
N ALA A 73 15.27 6.44 -1.08
CA ALA A 73 16.68 6.17 -1.41
C ALA A 73 17.35 7.23 -2.31
N GLY A 74 16.65 8.32 -2.68
CA GLY A 74 17.16 9.32 -3.63
C GLY A 74 17.34 8.80 -5.06
N ARG A 75 16.58 7.76 -5.45
CA ARG A 75 16.61 7.13 -6.78
C ARG A 75 15.41 7.54 -7.63
N GLU A 76 15.26 8.85 -7.85
CA GLU A 76 14.09 9.45 -8.53
C GLU A 76 13.79 8.82 -9.89
N ALA A 77 14.82 8.57 -10.71
CA ALA A 77 14.64 7.95 -12.01
C ALA A 77 14.09 6.51 -11.93
N ARG A 78 14.37 5.78 -10.84
CA ARG A 78 13.79 4.43 -10.62
C ARG A 78 12.37 4.54 -10.11
N ALA A 79 12.10 5.46 -9.17
CA ALA A 79 10.75 5.74 -8.68
C ALA A 79 9.80 6.13 -9.82
N SER A 80 10.22 7.07 -10.68
CA SER A 80 9.45 7.52 -11.83
C SER A 80 9.12 6.39 -12.80
N ARG A 81 10.09 5.53 -13.14
CA ARG A 81 9.86 4.35 -13.98
C ARG A 81 8.84 3.37 -13.39
N ARG A 82 8.89 3.14 -12.06
CA ARG A 82 7.91 2.29 -11.38
C ARG A 82 6.51 2.91 -11.34
N GLY A 83 6.41 4.23 -11.23
CA GLY A 83 5.13 4.92 -11.37
C GLY A 83 4.56 4.79 -12.79
N VAL A 84 5.38 5.00 -13.83
CA VAL A 84 4.93 4.83 -15.24
C VAL A 84 4.45 3.40 -15.50
N GLU A 85 5.20 2.40 -15.04
CA GLU A 85 4.82 1.00 -15.13
C GLU A 85 3.49 0.73 -14.41
N GLY A 86 3.36 1.16 -13.16
CA GLY A 86 2.16 0.97 -12.37
C GLY A 86 0.92 1.62 -12.99
N ILE A 87 1.06 2.82 -13.56
CA ILE A 87 -0.02 3.49 -14.30
C ILE A 87 -0.45 2.67 -15.52
N ALA A 88 0.51 2.14 -16.27
CA ALA A 88 0.21 1.32 -17.45
C ALA A 88 -0.54 0.03 -17.05
N VAL A 89 -0.08 -0.66 -16.01
CA VAL A 89 -0.73 -1.89 -15.50
C VAL A 89 -2.13 -1.58 -14.95
N ALA A 90 -2.29 -0.54 -14.14
CA ALA A 90 -3.59 -0.18 -13.56
C ALA A 90 -4.63 0.15 -14.65
N ARG A 91 -4.23 0.87 -15.69
CA ARG A 91 -5.10 1.19 -16.84
C ARG A 91 -5.45 -0.02 -17.69
N ASP A 92 -4.52 -0.93 -17.91
CA ASP A 92 -4.79 -2.19 -18.61
C ASP A 92 -5.85 -3.01 -17.84
N LEU A 93 -5.68 -3.13 -16.53
CA LEU A 93 -6.62 -3.83 -15.66
C LEU A 93 -8.02 -3.22 -15.64
N GLN A 94 -8.17 -1.92 -15.89
CA GLN A 94 -9.51 -1.31 -15.98
C GLN A 94 -10.34 -1.91 -17.11
N THR A 95 -9.69 -2.41 -18.17
CA THR A 95 -10.37 -3.02 -19.32
C THR A 95 -10.95 -4.38 -18.99
N THR A 96 -10.47 -5.04 -17.94
CA THR A 96 -10.94 -6.38 -17.53
C THR A 96 -11.95 -6.34 -16.39
N ARG A 97 -12.20 -5.18 -15.76
CA ARG A 97 -13.15 -5.03 -14.65
C ARG A 97 -14.53 -4.59 -15.13
N SER A 98 -15.56 -5.36 -14.83
CA SER A 98 -16.95 -4.96 -15.09
C SER A 98 -17.48 -4.00 -14.02
N HIS A 99 -17.08 -4.19 -12.76
CA HIS A 99 -17.61 -3.41 -11.64
C HIS A 99 -17.05 -1.97 -11.64
N PRO A 100 -17.89 -0.92 -11.74
CA PRO A 100 -17.43 0.47 -11.88
C PRO A 100 -16.58 0.94 -10.70
N ALA A 101 -16.94 0.60 -9.46
CA ALA A 101 -16.14 0.93 -8.29
C ALA A 101 -14.75 0.26 -8.26
N GLN A 102 -14.58 -0.93 -8.87
CA GLN A 102 -13.24 -1.53 -9.02
C GLN A 102 -12.38 -0.76 -10.04
N ARG A 103 -12.99 -0.28 -11.14
CA ARG A 103 -12.30 0.61 -12.10
C ARG A 103 -11.87 1.93 -11.46
N ALA A 104 -12.73 2.53 -10.64
CA ALA A 104 -12.40 3.72 -9.85
C ALA A 104 -11.26 3.46 -8.84
N CYS A 105 -11.18 2.25 -8.27
CA CYS A 105 -10.05 1.83 -7.43
C CYS A 105 -8.73 1.77 -8.20
N LEU A 106 -8.77 1.35 -9.47
CA LEU A 106 -7.60 1.38 -10.35
C LEU A 106 -7.21 2.81 -10.74
N ASP A 107 -8.17 3.73 -10.89
CA ASP A 107 -7.87 5.18 -11.03
C ASP A 107 -7.20 5.74 -9.78
N GLU A 108 -7.59 5.28 -8.58
CA GLU A 108 -6.94 5.64 -7.33
C GLU A 108 -5.47 5.17 -7.30
N PHE A 109 -5.20 3.94 -7.76
CA PHE A 109 -3.82 3.47 -7.94
C PHE A 109 -3.03 4.31 -8.94
N VAL A 110 -3.63 4.73 -10.06
CA VAL A 110 -3.00 5.67 -11.00
C VAL A 110 -2.56 6.95 -10.28
N ALA A 111 -3.39 7.49 -9.40
CA ALA A 111 -3.04 8.66 -8.60
C ALA A 111 -1.91 8.36 -7.59
N ASP A 112 -1.95 7.21 -6.89
CA ASP A 112 -0.87 6.78 -5.98
C ASP A 112 0.48 6.67 -6.71
N PHE A 113 0.50 6.10 -7.91
CA PHE A 113 1.72 6.00 -8.73
C PHE A 113 2.25 7.35 -9.16
N ARG A 114 1.37 8.31 -9.48
CA ARG A 114 1.76 9.69 -9.80
C ARG A 114 2.40 10.37 -8.61
N VAL A 115 1.83 10.21 -7.40
CA VAL A 115 2.45 10.71 -6.16
C VAL A 115 3.82 10.07 -5.93
N ALA A 116 3.91 8.74 -5.97
CA ALA A 116 5.15 8.03 -5.72
C ALA A 116 6.25 8.34 -6.77
N ALA A 117 5.87 8.68 -7.99
CA ALA A 117 6.77 9.09 -9.06
C ALA A 117 7.14 10.58 -9.05
N GLY A 118 6.49 11.41 -8.22
CA GLY A 118 6.70 12.86 -8.21
C GLY A 118 6.15 13.55 -9.47
N MET A 119 4.99 13.12 -9.98
CA MET A 119 4.32 13.74 -11.14
C MET A 119 3.36 14.85 -10.69
N ASP A 120 3.35 15.97 -11.43
CA ASP A 120 2.62 17.20 -11.06
C ASP A 120 1.08 17.07 -11.09
N ASP A 121 0.54 16.10 -11.83
CA ASP A 121 -0.90 15.93 -12.06
C ASP A 121 -1.56 14.89 -11.13
N ALA A 122 -0.88 14.49 -10.05
CA ALA A 122 -1.41 13.55 -9.06
C ALA A 122 -2.71 14.05 -8.38
N ASP A 123 -2.79 15.35 -8.08
CA ASP A 123 -3.97 15.96 -7.46
C ASP A 123 -5.21 15.87 -8.37
N ALA A 124 -5.04 16.11 -9.68
CA ALA A 124 -6.11 15.94 -10.66
C ALA A 124 -6.53 14.46 -10.78
N ALA A 125 -5.57 13.53 -10.78
CA ALA A 125 -5.85 12.09 -10.84
C ALA A 125 -6.69 11.61 -9.64
N TYR A 126 -6.41 12.09 -8.42
CA TYR A 126 -7.27 11.76 -7.27
C TYR A 126 -8.68 12.35 -7.37
N ARG A 127 -8.85 13.54 -7.96
CA ARG A 127 -10.20 14.09 -8.20
C ARG A 127 -10.96 13.19 -9.16
N THR A 128 -10.34 12.79 -10.26
CA THR A 128 -10.93 11.84 -11.22
C THR A 128 -11.33 10.53 -10.54
N ALA A 129 -10.45 9.93 -9.72
CA ALA A 129 -10.78 8.70 -8.99
C ALA A 129 -11.95 8.89 -8.01
N ALA A 130 -11.97 10.01 -7.27
CA ALA A 130 -13.06 10.33 -6.34
C ALA A 130 -14.40 10.56 -7.06
N ASP A 131 -14.37 11.23 -8.22
CA ASP A 131 -15.57 11.45 -9.04
C ASP A 131 -16.09 10.12 -9.60
N ALA A 132 -15.20 9.26 -10.11
CA ALA A 132 -15.55 7.92 -10.59
C ALA A 132 -16.16 7.03 -9.48
N TYR A 133 -15.70 7.15 -8.23
CA TYR A 133 -16.33 6.46 -7.10
C TYR A 133 -17.75 6.94 -6.83
N ARG A 134 -18.01 8.25 -6.89
CA ARG A 134 -19.35 8.80 -6.69
C ARG A 134 -20.30 8.34 -7.78
N GLU A 135 -19.86 8.36 -9.04
CA GLU A 135 -20.62 7.86 -10.18
C GLU A 135 -20.91 6.35 -10.08
N ALA A 136 -20.02 5.58 -9.46
CA ALA A 136 -20.19 4.15 -9.26
C ALA A 136 -21.16 3.78 -8.11
N GLY A 137 -21.63 4.76 -7.32
CA GLY A 137 -22.36 4.52 -6.08
C GLY A 137 -23.59 3.62 -6.22
N ASP A 138 -24.40 3.84 -7.26
CA ASP A 138 -25.63 3.06 -7.53
C ASP A 138 -25.37 1.57 -7.83
N ALA A 139 -24.13 1.22 -8.20
CA ALA A 139 -23.73 -0.16 -8.49
C ALA A 139 -23.12 -0.87 -7.27
N VAL A 140 -23.08 -0.23 -6.10
CA VAL A 140 -22.47 -0.78 -4.88
C VAL A 140 -23.54 -1.16 -3.87
N ASP A 141 -23.80 -2.47 -3.74
CA ASP A 141 -24.79 -2.99 -2.79
C ASP A 141 -24.29 -2.92 -1.33
N ASP A 142 -23.01 -3.26 -1.11
CA ASP A 142 -22.38 -3.29 0.22
C ASP A 142 -21.00 -2.59 0.16
N PRO A 143 -20.94 -1.30 0.52
CA PRO A 143 -19.69 -0.55 0.48
C PRO A 143 -18.67 -1.04 1.51
N HIS A 144 -19.08 -1.64 2.63
CA HIS A 144 -18.15 -2.20 3.63
C HIS A 144 -17.47 -3.46 3.10
N ARG A 145 -18.23 -4.39 2.54
CA ARG A 145 -17.70 -5.60 1.92
C ARG A 145 -16.74 -5.24 0.78
N LEU A 146 -17.10 -4.26 -0.03
CA LEU A 146 -16.23 -3.83 -1.14
C LEU A 146 -14.97 -3.11 -0.65
N ALA A 147 -15.08 -2.20 0.32
CA ALA A 147 -13.95 -1.50 0.92
C ALA A 147 -12.93 -2.45 1.59
N THR A 148 -13.39 -3.60 2.06
CA THR A 148 -12.55 -4.63 2.68
C THR A 148 -12.12 -5.74 1.71
N SER A 149 -12.51 -5.67 0.44
CA SER A 149 -12.04 -6.60 -0.59
C SER A 149 -10.51 -6.49 -0.79
N PRO A 150 -9.84 -7.56 -1.25
CA PRO A 150 -8.40 -7.55 -1.54
C PRO A 150 -7.90 -6.33 -2.32
N LEU A 151 -8.55 -5.94 -3.42
CA LEU A 151 -8.14 -4.78 -4.23
C LEU A 151 -8.18 -3.48 -3.44
N PHE A 152 -9.24 -3.25 -2.67
CA PHE A 152 -9.45 -2.00 -1.92
C PHE A 152 -8.53 -1.91 -0.69
N ARG A 153 -8.27 -3.03 0.00
CA ARG A 153 -7.26 -3.09 1.07
C ARG A 153 -5.85 -2.82 0.54
N ALA A 154 -5.53 -3.38 -0.63
CA ALA A 154 -4.25 -3.13 -1.27
C ALA A 154 -4.08 -1.66 -1.67
N ALA A 155 -5.16 -0.99 -2.09
CA ALA A 155 -5.13 0.46 -2.35
C ALA A 155 -4.91 1.26 -1.06
N ALA A 156 -5.48 0.89 0.09
CA ALA A 156 -5.27 1.61 1.35
C ALA A 156 -3.83 1.50 1.90
N ALA A 157 -3.20 0.33 1.75
CA ALA A 157 -1.96 0.01 2.44
C ALA A 157 -0.76 0.98 2.24
N PRO A 158 -0.50 1.55 1.04
CA PRO A 158 0.64 2.45 0.86
C PRO A 158 0.55 3.73 1.69
N ILE A 159 -0.63 4.36 1.78
CA ILE A 159 -0.79 5.58 2.59
C ILE A 159 -0.64 5.26 4.08
N GLU A 160 -1.19 4.12 4.52
CA GLU A 160 -1.02 3.65 5.89
C GLU A 160 0.46 3.48 6.22
N GLN A 161 1.23 2.80 5.34
CA GLN A 161 2.64 2.56 5.56
C GLN A 161 3.47 3.86 5.66
N VAL A 162 3.27 4.83 4.76
CA VAL A 162 4.01 6.10 4.84
C VAL A 162 3.61 6.93 6.06
N ALA A 163 2.36 6.81 6.52
CA ALA A 163 1.89 7.50 7.72
C ALA A 163 2.54 6.97 9.01
N ARG A 164 2.98 5.70 9.03
CA ARG A 164 3.55 5.07 10.23
C ARG A 164 4.83 5.74 10.72
N GLY A 165 5.75 6.06 9.81
CA GLY A 165 7.07 6.59 10.18
C GLY A 165 6.96 7.88 11.03
N PRO A 166 6.28 8.92 10.52
CA PRO A 166 6.02 10.17 11.26
C PRO A 166 5.19 9.99 12.54
N ALA A 167 4.52 8.86 12.73
CA ALA A 167 3.64 8.58 13.85
C ALA A 167 4.28 7.65 14.91
N ASN A 168 5.61 7.66 15.03
CA ASN A 168 6.33 6.77 15.94
C ASN A 168 5.91 5.29 15.74
N GLY A 169 5.73 4.89 14.48
CA GLY A 169 5.37 3.53 14.09
C GLY A 169 3.90 3.13 14.26
N GLU A 170 3.04 4.03 14.78
CA GLU A 170 1.61 3.76 14.96
C GLU A 170 0.81 3.80 13.67
N ILE A 171 -0.42 3.29 13.72
CA ILE A 171 -1.43 3.64 12.74
C ILE A 171 -1.76 5.12 12.94
N ALA A 172 -1.60 5.92 11.89
CA ALA A 172 -1.98 7.34 11.86
C ALA A 172 -3.08 7.64 10.85
N VAL A 173 -3.64 6.58 10.25
CA VAL A 173 -4.72 6.65 9.27
C VAL A 173 -5.77 5.66 9.76
N GLU A 174 -6.87 6.20 10.26
CA GLU A 174 -7.95 5.39 10.81
C GLU A 174 -8.95 4.97 9.74
N TRP A 175 -9.81 4.01 10.05
CA TRP A 175 -10.89 3.59 9.15
C TRP A 175 -11.75 4.78 8.70
N ASP A 176 -12.15 5.63 9.64
CA ASP A 176 -12.98 6.81 9.38
C ASP A 176 -12.27 7.87 8.54
N ASP A 177 -10.93 7.91 8.55
CA ASP A 177 -10.18 8.79 7.67
C ASP A 177 -10.38 8.39 6.20
N LEU A 178 -10.33 7.08 5.93
CA LEU A 178 -10.40 6.52 4.58
C LEU A 178 -11.84 6.35 4.08
N HIS A 179 -12.82 6.13 4.96
CA HIS A 179 -14.16 5.72 4.56
C HIS A 179 -15.26 6.66 5.05
N GLY A 180 -14.98 7.47 6.07
CA GLY A 180 -15.99 8.27 6.74
C GLY A 180 -16.96 7.41 7.55
N SER A 181 -17.91 8.06 8.22
CA SER A 181 -18.79 7.41 9.19
C SER A 181 -20.14 6.97 8.63
N ASP A 182 -20.50 7.35 7.40
CA ASP A 182 -21.82 7.12 6.82
C ASP A 182 -21.76 6.22 5.57
N PRO A 183 -22.11 4.93 5.69
CA PRO A 183 -22.14 3.99 4.57
C PRO A 183 -23.44 4.05 3.75
N SER A 184 -24.40 4.92 4.08
CA SER A 184 -25.68 5.01 3.37
C SER A 184 -25.57 5.70 2.00
N ASP A 185 -24.45 6.38 1.73
CA ASP A 185 -24.03 6.85 0.40
C ASP A 185 -22.76 6.08 -0.02
N PRO A 186 -22.89 4.94 -0.71
CA PRO A 186 -21.76 4.11 -1.11
C PRO A 186 -20.72 4.86 -1.97
N GLY A 187 -21.19 5.76 -2.84
CA GLY A 187 -20.32 6.53 -3.72
C GLY A 187 -19.45 7.50 -2.94
N ALA A 188 -20.04 8.30 -2.05
CA ALA A 188 -19.29 9.21 -1.18
C ALA A 188 -18.39 8.46 -0.19
N PHE A 189 -18.87 7.35 0.37
CA PHE A 189 -18.11 6.50 1.29
C PHE A 189 -16.82 5.98 0.66
N LEU A 190 -16.87 5.47 -0.58
CA LEU A 190 -15.68 4.98 -1.28
C LEU A 190 -14.79 6.12 -1.78
N ALA A 191 -15.38 7.23 -2.25
CA ALA A 191 -14.64 8.41 -2.72
C ALA A 191 -13.83 9.11 -1.62
N ARG A 192 -14.16 8.85 -0.34
CA ARG A 192 -13.47 9.41 0.82
C ARG A 192 -11.98 9.08 0.82
N ARG A 193 -11.59 7.84 0.48
CA ARG A 193 -10.17 7.42 0.51
C ARG A 193 -9.34 8.20 -0.50
N ALA A 194 -9.80 8.30 -1.74
CA ALA A 194 -9.14 9.11 -2.77
C ALA A 194 -9.05 10.59 -2.35
N THR A 195 -10.10 11.12 -1.72
CA THR A 195 -10.11 12.50 -1.20
C THR A 195 -9.09 12.70 -0.06
N TYR A 196 -9.01 11.77 0.88
CA TYR A 196 -8.05 11.80 1.98
C TYR A 196 -6.61 11.69 1.46
N LYS A 197 -6.34 10.72 0.57
CA LYS A 197 -5.04 10.53 -0.05
C LYS A 197 -4.55 11.77 -0.80
N ARG A 198 -5.43 12.42 -1.57
CA ARG A 198 -5.13 13.70 -2.24
C ARG A 198 -4.58 14.75 -1.27
N GLN A 199 -5.14 14.84 -0.08
CA GLN A 199 -4.76 15.83 0.92
C GLN A 199 -3.51 15.44 1.72
N ARG A 200 -3.24 14.13 1.87
CA ARG A 200 -2.29 13.63 2.88
C ARG A 200 -1.11 12.89 2.28
N PHE A 201 -1.31 12.05 1.27
CA PHE A 201 -0.27 11.17 0.75
C PHE A 201 0.98 11.95 0.28
N PRO A 202 0.89 13.02 -0.54
CA PRO A 202 2.08 13.78 -0.94
C PRO A 202 2.89 14.28 0.26
N SER A 203 2.23 14.93 1.22
CA SER A 203 2.88 15.48 2.41
C SER A 203 3.49 14.42 3.35
N LEU A 204 2.89 13.23 3.41
CA LEU A 204 3.43 12.10 4.18
C LEU A 204 4.63 11.47 3.47
N LEU A 205 4.57 11.36 2.14
CA LEU A 205 5.68 10.90 1.32
C LEU A 205 6.88 11.82 1.46
N ASP A 206 6.69 13.14 1.37
CA ASP A 206 7.77 14.11 1.51
C ASP A 206 8.46 13.97 2.87
N ARG A 207 7.71 13.77 3.96
CA ARG A 207 8.28 13.54 5.30
C ARG A 207 9.15 12.28 5.38
N VAL A 208 8.72 11.17 4.77
CA VAL A 208 9.53 9.93 4.80
C VAL A 208 10.77 10.03 3.90
N VAL A 209 10.68 10.81 2.82
CA VAL A 209 11.82 11.14 1.96
C VAL A 209 12.82 12.03 2.71
N ASP A 210 12.36 13.11 3.34
CA ASP A 210 13.20 14.02 4.14
C ASP A 210 13.87 13.28 5.31
N ALA A 211 13.16 12.35 5.94
CA ALA A 211 13.71 11.51 7.00
C ALA A 211 14.67 10.41 6.50
N GLY A 212 14.72 10.15 5.18
CA GLY A 212 15.48 9.06 4.59
C GLY A 212 15.06 7.67 5.11
N ARG A 213 13.83 7.53 5.62
CA ARG A 213 13.36 6.31 6.29
C ARG A 213 11.91 6.00 5.96
N LEU A 214 11.70 4.80 5.42
CA LEU A 214 10.38 4.18 5.27
C LEU A 214 10.20 3.11 6.36
N ALA A 215 9.08 3.15 7.09
CA ALA A 215 8.74 2.09 8.03
C ALA A 215 8.44 0.78 7.29
N ALA A 216 8.71 -0.37 7.92
CA ALA A 216 8.23 -1.65 7.41
C ALA A 216 6.69 -1.62 7.28
N PRO A 217 6.08 -2.41 6.38
CA PRO A 217 4.64 -2.63 6.41
C PRO A 217 4.17 -3.10 7.80
N ARG A 218 2.94 -2.74 8.18
CA ARG A 218 2.33 -3.26 9.41
C ARG A 218 1.85 -4.69 9.15
N GLY A 219 2.22 -5.61 10.04
CA GLY A 219 1.66 -6.95 10.11
C GLY A 219 0.83 -7.11 11.38
N THR A 220 0.96 -8.25 12.05
CA THR A 220 0.37 -8.44 13.38
C THR A 220 1.17 -7.63 14.40
N THR A 221 0.51 -7.03 15.39
CA THR A 221 1.17 -6.16 16.36
C THR A 221 0.81 -6.51 17.79
N GLU A 222 1.75 -6.38 18.72
CA GLU A 222 1.53 -6.51 20.16
C GLU A 222 2.23 -5.36 20.89
N TYR A 223 1.54 -4.78 21.86
CA TYR A 223 2.02 -3.65 22.65
C TYR A 223 2.50 -4.14 24.01
N GLY A 224 3.61 -3.58 24.51
CA GLY A 224 4.11 -3.93 25.84
C GLY A 224 4.56 -5.39 25.99
N ASN A 225 5.18 -5.97 24.97
CA ASN A 225 5.61 -7.38 25.02
C ASN A 225 6.82 -7.59 25.95
N ASP A 226 6.69 -8.44 26.97
CA ASP A 226 7.76 -8.70 27.95
C ASP A 226 8.92 -9.57 27.42
N SER A 227 8.74 -10.24 26.27
CA SER A 227 9.73 -11.14 25.67
C SER A 227 10.67 -10.45 24.67
N PHE A 228 10.39 -9.22 24.27
CA PHE A 228 11.14 -8.52 23.24
C PHE A 228 11.43 -7.07 23.64
N ARG A 229 12.63 -6.59 23.32
CA ARG A 229 13.04 -5.19 23.49
C ARG A 229 13.79 -4.69 22.27
N CYS A 230 13.45 -3.50 21.80
CA CYS A 230 14.13 -2.87 20.69
C CYS A 230 15.49 -2.29 21.16
N PRO A 231 16.63 -2.70 20.59
CA PRO A 231 17.93 -2.14 20.97
C PRO A 231 18.12 -0.67 20.52
N ASP A 232 17.34 -0.20 19.54
CA ASP A 232 17.46 1.16 19.01
C ASP A 232 16.65 2.20 19.83
N CYS A 233 15.53 1.80 20.46
CA CYS A 233 14.61 2.75 21.10
C CYS A 233 13.95 2.25 22.39
N ASP A 234 14.41 1.12 22.93
CA ASP A 234 13.91 0.47 24.15
C ASP A 234 12.42 0.08 24.19
N SER A 235 11.66 0.37 23.13
CA SER A 235 10.25 -0.03 23.02
C SER A 235 10.12 -1.55 23.05
N THR A 236 9.05 -2.01 23.69
CA THR A 236 8.60 -3.41 23.75
C THR A 236 7.42 -3.67 22.80
N ASP A 237 7.07 -2.71 21.94
CA ASP A 237 5.99 -2.87 20.98
C ASP A 237 6.50 -3.57 19.72
N VAL A 238 5.84 -4.66 19.35
CA VAL A 238 6.27 -5.60 18.32
C VAL A 238 5.40 -5.48 17.07
N ASN A 239 6.03 -5.60 15.90
CA ASN A 239 5.41 -5.78 14.60
C ASN A 239 5.94 -7.09 13.98
N TRP A 240 5.09 -8.11 13.89
CA TRP A 240 5.40 -9.33 13.15
C TRP A 240 4.92 -9.21 11.71
N ILE A 241 5.87 -9.20 10.79
CA ILE A 241 5.60 -9.00 9.37
C ILE A 241 6.56 -9.85 8.55
N ALA A 242 6.03 -10.59 7.58
CA ALA A 242 6.80 -11.41 6.64
C ALA A 242 7.89 -12.30 7.31
N GLY A 243 7.51 -12.97 8.40
CA GLY A 243 8.42 -13.82 9.17
C GLY A 243 9.55 -13.07 9.88
N ARG A 244 9.38 -11.77 10.17
CA ARG A 244 10.32 -10.94 10.94
C ARG A 244 9.64 -10.38 12.19
N THR A 245 10.42 -10.27 13.26
CA THR A 245 10.00 -9.61 14.51
C THR A 245 10.70 -8.26 14.60
N LEU A 246 9.98 -7.20 14.24
CA LEU A 246 10.51 -5.84 14.19
C LEU A 246 9.87 -4.97 15.28
N CYS A 247 10.56 -3.92 15.70
CA CYS A 247 9.99 -2.90 16.56
C CYS A 247 8.87 -2.18 15.83
N LEU A 248 7.71 -2.05 16.47
CA LEU A 248 6.59 -1.30 15.91
C LEU A 248 6.98 0.15 15.64
N ARG A 249 7.75 0.76 16.55
CA ARG A 249 8.11 2.18 16.56
C ARG A 249 9.07 2.59 15.45
N CYS A 250 10.14 1.83 15.30
CA CYS A 250 11.25 2.20 14.41
C CYS A 250 11.53 1.16 13.32
N SER A 251 10.88 0.00 13.31
CA SER A 251 11.16 -1.10 12.37
C SER A 251 12.56 -1.73 12.49
N ALA A 252 13.33 -1.43 13.54
CA ALA A 252 14.57 -2.15 13.83
C ALA A 252 14.26 -3.59 14.31
N PRO A 253 15.13 -4.58 14.08
CA PRO A 253 14.93 -5.93 14.61
C PRO A 253 14.80 -5.94 16.13
N MET A 254 13.85 -6.70 16.66
CA MET A 254 13.72 -6.87 18.11
C MET A 254 14.76 -7.86 18.64
N ALA A 255 15.33 -7.57 19.81
CA ALA A 255 16.09 -8.55 20.58
C ALA A 255 15.14 -9.26 21.56
N ARG A 256 15.40 -10.55 21.85
CA ARG A 256 14.72 -11.20 22.98
C ARG A 256 15.24 -10.59 24.28
N ALA A 257 14.32 -10.24 25.18
CA ALA A 257 14.62 -9.70 26.50
C ALA A 257 14.97 -10.82 27.50
#